data_AF-A0A5B8USR6-F1
#
_entry.id   AF-A0A5B8USR6-F1
#
_cell.length_a   1.000
_cell.length_b   1.000
_cell.length_c   1.000
_cell.angle_alpha   90.00
_cell.angle_beta   90.00
_cell.angle_gamma   90.00
#
_symmetry.space_group_name_H-M   'P 1'
#
loop_
_entity.id
_entity.type
_entity.pdbx_description
1 polymer ?
#
loop_
_entity_poly.entity_id
_entity_poly.type
_entity_poly.pdbx_seq_one_letter_code
_entity_poly.pdbx_strand_id
1 'polypeptide(L)'
;METTNSLSSRALQYYVIARKWGSDLEFYKFETGFLRTLLDDYYFNIQHKDGRADVLELNRELMKLDADKNQLEKALDEQIRHLELMSEDVVPEDVSWLAGKQIRLEYMVTNIFSEYKELKKKIFSFLQKPHSQNGLATNMLFPN
;
A
#
# COMPACT_ATOMS: atom_id res chain seq x y z
N MET A 1 1.38 -43.35 17.30
CA MET A 1 1.60 -42.94 15.90
C MET A 1 0.24 -42.71 15.28
N GLU A 2 0.14 -41.70 14.42
CA GLU A 2 -1.06 -41.18 13.73
C GLU A 2 -1.73 -39.96 14.39
N THR A 3 -1.10 -38.79 14.24
CA THR A 3 -1.80 -37.51 14.10
C THR A 3 -1.48 -36.98 12.70
N THR A 4 -2.29 -37.38 11.73
CA THR A 4 -2.25 -36.78 10.38
C THR A 4 -2.89 -35.41 10.46
N ASN A 5 -2.09 -34.41 10.81
CA ASN A 5 -2.51 -33.01 10.85
C ASN A 5 -2.50 -32.46 9.44
N SER A 6 -3.65 -32.52 8.79
CA SER A 6 -3.92 -31.66 7.66
C SER A 6 -4.97 -30.66 8.09
N LEU A 7 -4.61 -29.39 8.15
CA LEU A 7 -5.56 -28.28 8.10
C LEU A 7 -6.66 -28.62 7.08
N SER A 8 -7.90 -28.19 7.34
CA SER A 8 -8.92 -28.29 6.31
C SER A 8 -8.46 -27.62 5.02
N SER A 9 -8.95 -28.09 3.87
CA SER A 9 -8.61 -27.47 2.58
C SER A 9 -8.91 -25.97 2.56
N ARG A 10 -9.91 -25.53 3.34
CA ARG A 10 -10.26 -24.11 3.48
C ARG A 10 -9.23 -23.35 4.32
N ALA A 11 -8.82 -23.89 5.46
CA ALA A 11 -7.78 -23.28 6.29
C ALA A 11 -6.44 -23.17 5.53
N LEU A 12 -6.08 -24.21 4.76
CA LEU A 12 -4.91 -24.18 3.89
C LEU A 12 -5.02 -23.11 2.79
N GLN A 13 -6.20 -22.95 2.17
CA GLN A 13 -6.43 -21.88 1.21
C GLN A 13 -6.24 -20.50 1.83
N TYR A 14 -6.79 -20.26 3.03
CA TYR A 14 -6.61 -18.99 3.74
C TYR A 14 -5.16 -18.73 4.09
N TYR A 15 -4.40 -19.76 4.46
CA TYR A 15 -2.96 -19.64 4.71
C TYR A 15 -2.21 -19.18 3.46
N VAL A 16 -2.43 -19.85 2.33
CA VAL A 16 -1.78 -19.52 1.06
C VAL A 16 -2.16 -18.10 0.60
N ILE A 17 -3.43 -17.72 0.73
CA ILE A 17 -3.91 -16.39 0.37
C ILE A 17 -3.26 -15.31 1.26
N ALA A 18 -3.23 -15.52 2.58
CA ALA A 18 -2.63 -14.56 3.51
C ALA A 18 -1.13 -14.37 3.24
N ARG A 19 -0.39 -15.47 2.97
CA ARG A 19 1.02 -15.41 2.59
C ARG A 19 1.25 -14.65 1.28
N LYS A 20 0.38 -14.87 0.29
CA LYS A 20 0.43 -14.12 -0.98
C LYS A 20 0.23 -12.63 -0.74
N TRP A 21 -0.80 -12.24 0.02
CA TRP A 21 -1.03 -10.84 0.33
C TRP A 21 0.11 -10.21 1.12
N GLY A 22 0.74 -10.94 2.04
CA GLY A 22 1.95 -10.48 2.72
C GLY A 22 3.08 -10.13 1.75
N SER A 23 3.34 -11.01 0.77
CA SER A 23 4.33 -10.74 -0.29
C SER A 23 3.94 -9.54 -1.17
N ASP A 24 2.67 -9.42 -1.54
CA ASP A 24 2.17 -8.29 -2.32
C ASP A 24 2.35 -6.96 -1.55
N LEU A 25 2.13 -6.94 -0.24
CA LEU A 25 2.34 -5.75 0.60
C LEU A 25 3.80 -5.34 0.70
N GLU A 26 4.74 -6.30 0.80
CA GLU A 26 6.16 -5.99 0.76
C GLU A 26 6.54 -5.34 -0.58
N PHE A 27 5.98 -5.80 -1.71
CA PHE A 27 6.16 -5.12 -3.00
C PHE A 27 5.65 -3.66 -2.95
N TYR A 28 4.43 -3.45 -2.44
CA TYR A 28 3.86 -2.10 -2.34
C TYR A 28 4.61 -1.18 -1.38
N LYS A 29 5.28 -1.72 -0.36
CA LYS A 29 6.12 -0.95 0.56
C LYS A 29 7.31 -0.34 -0.15
N PHE A 30 7.98 -1.09 -1.03
CA PHE A 30 9.03 -0.54 -1.88
C PHE A 30 8.48 0.57 -2.79
N GLU A 31 7.33 0.32 -3.42
CA GLU A 31 6.75 1.27 -4.38
C GLU A 31 6.24 2.56 -3.71
N THR A 32 5.63 2.45 -2.53
CA THR A 32 5.21 3.60 -1.71
C THR A 32 6.41 4.42 -1.25
N GLY A 33 7.52 3.76 -0.91
CA GLY A 33 8.78 4.42 -0.60
C GLY A 33 9.31 5.23 -1.78
N PHE A 34 9.29 4.66 -2.99
CA PHE A 34 9.65 5.38 -4.21
C PHE A 34 8.76 6.61 -4.46
N LEU A 35 7.44 6.47 -4.31
CA LEU A 35 6.49 7.57 -4.51
C LEU A 35 6.72 8.72 -3.52
N ARG A 36 7.06 8.41 -2.27
CA ARG A 36 7.41 9.43 -1.26
C ARG A 36 8.68 10.20 -1.65
N THR A 37 9.75 9.50 -1.98
CA THR A 37 10.99 10.14 -2.44
C THR A 37 10.75 11.02 -3.67
N LEU A 38 9.93 10.55 -4.61
CA LEU A 38 9.58 11.29 -5.81
C LEU A 38 8.83 12.60 -5.49
N LEU A 39 7.89 12.57 -4.53
CA LEU A 39 7.19 13.77 -4.08
C LEU A 39 8.11 14.72 -3.31
N ASP A 40 9.00 14.21 -2.47
CA ASP A 40 9.95 15.02 -1.70
C ASP A 40 10.92 15.74 -2.65
N ASP A 41 11.48 15.03 -3.63
CA ASP A 41 12.32 15.63 -4.68
C ASP A 41 11.57 16.72 -5.45
N TYR A 42 10.30 16.49 -5.77
CA TYR A 42 9.48 17.50 -6.44
C TYR A 42 9.23 18.71 -5.53
N TYR A 43 8.93 18.50 -4.24
CA TYR A 43 8.71 19.56 -3.27
C TYR A 43 9.89 20.54 -3.19
N PHE A 44 11.13 20.00 -3.18
CA PHE A 44 12.34 20.82 -3.14
C PHE A 44 12.57 21.61 -4.43
N ASN A 45 12.18 21.06 -5.58
CA ASN A 45 12.40 21.67 -6.89
C ASN A 45 11.31 22.68 -7.30
N ILE A 46 10.15 22.68 -6.66
CA ILE A 46 9.09 23.66 -6.92
C ILE A 46 9.51 25.07 -6.42
N GLN A 47 9.79 25.96 -7.37
CA GLN A 47 10.08 27.37 -7.08
C GLN A 47 8.82 28.22 -6.80
N HIS A 48 7.64 27.80 -7.26
CA HIS A 48 6.38 28.55 -7.10
C HIS A 48 5.47 27.96 -6.01
N LYS A 49 4.86 28.80 -5.18
CA LYS A 49 4.05 28.35 -4.03
C LYS A 49 2.85 27.46 -4.41
N ASP A 50 2.36 27.56 -5.65
CA ASP A 50 1.12 26.90 -6.09
C ASP A 50 1.15 25.36 -6.07
N GLY A 51 2.32 24.73 -6.13
CA GLY A 51 2.43 23.25 -6.08
C GLY A 51 2.64 22.66 -4.68
N ARG A 52 2.95 23.48 -3.67
CA ARG A 52 3.38 22.97 -2.35
C ARG A 52 2.23 22.39 -1.53
N ALA A 53 1.04 23.00 -1.62
CA ALA A 53 -0.14 22.53 -0.90
C ALA A 53 -0.57 21.13 -1.41
N ASP A 54 -0.55 20.94 -2.73
CA ASP A 54 -0.89 19.67 -3.36
C ASP A 54 0.09 18.55 -2.97
N VAL A 55 1.40 18.83 -2.96
CA VAL A 55 2.40 17.84 -2.49
C VAL A 55 2.19 17.47 -1.03
N LEU A 56 1.90 18.45 -0.15
CA LEU A 56 1.63 18.17 1.26
C LEU A 56 0.38 17.29 1.43
N GLU A 57 -0.66 17.50 0.63
CA GLU A 57 -1.86 16.68 0.67
C GLU A 57 -1.60 15.25 0.16
N LEU A 58 -0.88 15.10 -0.95
CA LEU A 58 -0.46 13.78 -1.45
C LEU A 58 0.41 13.03 -0.43
N ASN A 59 1.29 13.74 0.28
CA ASN A 59 2.09 13.16 1.36
C ASN A 59 1.22 12.71 2.55
N ARG A 60 0.17 13.44 2.91
CA ARG A 60 -0.79 13.00 3.93
C ARG A 60 -1.55 11.75 3.50
N GLU A 61 -2.01 11.70 2.24
CA GLU A 61 -2.64 10.50 1.68
C GLU A 61 -1.69 9.29 1.74
N LEU A 62 -0.40 9.47 1.41
CA LEU A 62 0.62 8.40 1.54
C LEU A 62 0.82 7.96 3.00
N MET A 63 0.84 8.90 3.95
CA MET A 63 0.96 8.57 5.38
C MET A 63 -0.23 7.76 5.88
N LYS A 64 -1.45 8.12 5.46
CA LYS A 64 -2.66 7.36 5.78
C LYS A 64 -2.57 5.94 5.20
N LEU A 65 -2.20 5.82 3.92
CA LEU A 65 -2.04 4.53 3.27
C LEU A 65 -1.02 3.63 3.97
N ASP A 66 0.09 4.20 4.46
CA ASP A 66 1.08 3.46 5.25
C ASP A 66 0.52 2.98 6.59
N ALA A 67 -0.31 3.78 7.27
CA ALA A 67 -0.97 3.37 8.51
C ALA A 67 -1.93 2.21 8.27
N ASP A 68 -2.75 2.30 7.21
CA ASP A 68 -3.70 1.26 6.83
C ASP A 68 -2.98 -0.04 6.43
N LYS A 69 -1.88 0.08 5.68
CA LYS A 69 -0.98 -1.04 5.33
C LYS A 69 -0.43 -1.73 6.58
N ASN A 70 0.11 -0.98 7.54
CA ASN A 70 0.64 -1.54 8.79
C ASN A 70 -0.45 -2.26 9.60
N GLN A 71 -1.70 -1.80 9.54
CA GLN A 71 -2.82 -2.50 10.17
C GLN A 71 -3.13 -3.81 9.47
N LEU A 72 -3.10 -3.84 8.13
CA LEU A 72 -3.29 -5.06 7.35
C LEU A 72 -2.16 -6.08 7.59
N GLU A 73 -0.90 -5.65 7.60
CA GLU A 73 0.26 -6.51 7.90
C GLU A 73 0.07 -7.24 9.23
N LYS A 74 -0.27 -6.50 10.29
CA LYS A 74 -0.57 -7.09 11.61
C LYS A 74 -1.72 -8.10 11.54
N ALA A 75 -2.79 -7.79 10.82
CA ALA A 75 -3.94 -8.67 10.70
C ALA A 75 -3.63 -9.95 9.91
N LEU A 76 -2.73 -9.87 8.91
CA LEU A 76 -2.24 -11.02 8.16
C LEU A 76 -1.33 -11.90 9.02
N ASP A 77 -0.40 -11.29 9.76
CA ASP A 77 0.50 -12.00 10.67
C ASP A 77 -0.29 -12.76 11.74
N GLU A 78 -1.32 -12.13 12.31
CA GLU A 78 -2.25 -12.78 13.24
C GLU A 78 -2.95 -14.00 12.61
N GLN A 79 -3.44 -13.87 11.37
CA GLN A 79 -4.13 -14.95 10.66
C GLN A 79 -3.17 -16.11 10.35
N ILE A 80 -1.98 -15.80 9.83
CA ILE A 80 -0.94 -16.79 9.51
C ILE A 80 -0.54 -17.55 10.77
N ARG A 81 -0.22 -16.82 11.85
CA ARG A 81 0.16 -17.44 13.13
C ARG A 81 -0.93 -18.31 13.69
N HIS A 82 -2.20 -17.90 13.59
CA HIS A 82 -3.30 -18.71 14.08
C HIS A 82 -3.48 -20.01 13.27
N LEU A 83 -3.32 -19.93 11.95
CA LEU A 83 -3.34 -21.10 11.07
C LEU A 83 -2.15 -22.05 11.31
N GLU A 84 -0.98 -21.51 11.62
CA GLU A 84 0.19 -22.30 12.03
C GLU A 84 -0.08 -23.06 13.33
N LEU A 85 -0.62 -22.38 14.36
CA LEU A 85 -1.02 -23.02 15.63
C LEU A 85 -2.08 -24.11 15.43
N MET A 86 -3.04 -23.90 14.51
CA MET A 86 -4.02 -24.92 14.14
C MET A 86 -3.35 -26.13 13.47
N SER A 87 -2.37 -25.89 12.60
CA SER A 87 -1.66 -26.98 11.89
C SER A 87 -0.81 -27.85 12.84
N GLU A 88 -0.38 -27.27 13.95
CA GLU A 88 0.38 -27.93 15.01
C GLU A 88 -0.52 -28.57 16.09
N ASP A 89 -1.86 -28.58 15.90
CA ASP A 89 -2.87 -28.98 16.89
C ASP A 89 -2.79 -28.24 18.24
N VAL A 90 -2.14 -27.07 18.28
CA VAL A 90 -2.05 -26.27 19.52
C VAL A 90 -3.41 -25.65 19.84
N VAL A 91 -4.19 -25.33 18.81
CA VAL A 91 -5.57 -24.82 18.94
C VAL A 91 -6.50 -25.57 17.99
N PRO A 92 -7.77 -25.81 18.38
CA PRO A 92 -8.74 -26.45 17.50
C PRO A 92 -9.12 -25.53 16.32
N GLU A 93 -9.52 -26.13 15.21
CA GLU A 93 -10.00 -25.37 14.05
C GLU A 93 -11.37 -24.73 14.34
N ASP A 94 -11.41 -23.40 14.41
CA ASP A 94 -12.63 -22.59 14.42
C ASP A 94 -12.92 -22.02 13.02
N VAL A 95 -13.75 -22.74 12.27
CA VAL A 95 -14.13 -22.38 10.90
C VAL A 95 -14.90 -21.05 10.83
N SER A 96 -15.71 -20.74 11.84
CA SER A 96 -16.52 -19.51 11.86
C SER A 96 -15.63 -18.29 12.07
N TRP A 97 -14.71 -18.37 13.03
CA TRP A 97 -13.73 -17.33 13.29
C TRP A 97 -12.82 -17.10 12.07
N LEU A 98 -12.31 -18.18 11.46
CA LEU A 98 -11.47 -18.11 10.26
C LEU A 98 -12.19 -17.42 9.10
N ALA A 99 -13.43 -17.80 8.82
CA ALA A 99 -14.21 -17.20 7.75
C ALA A 99 -14.46 -15.70 8.01
N GLY A 100 -14.81 -15.32 9.24
CA GLY A 100 -15.01 -13.91 9.60
C GLY A 100 -13.74 -13.07 9.46
N LYS A 101 -12.60 -13.61 9.91
CA LYS A 101 -11.30 -12.94 9.77
C LYS A 101 -10.88 -12.84 8.30
N GLN A 102 -11.09 -13.89 7.50
CA GLN A 102 -10.82 -13.88 6.06
C GLN A 102 -11.62 -12.79 5.34
N ILE A 103 -12.94 -12.68 5.55
CA ILE A 103 -13.78 -11.65 4.91
C ILE A 103 -13.25 -10.24 5.23
N ARG A 104 -12.86 -10.01 6.48
CA ARG A 104 -12.28 -8.74 6.90
C ARG A 104 -10.96 -8.45 6.18
N LEU A 105 -10.09 -9.45 6.05
CA LEU A 105 -8.82 -9.31 5.33
C LEU A 105 -9.04 -9.02 3.84
N GLU A 106 -9.98 -9.71 3.19
CA GLU A 106 -10.33 -9.47 1.79
C GLU A 106 -10.78 -8.02 1.56
N TYR A 107 -11.62 -7.51 2.45
CA TYR A 107 -12.06 -6.11 2.42
C TYR A 107 -10.88 -5.15 2.57
N MET A 108 -10.02 -5.36 3.58
CA MET A 108 -8.86 -4.50 3.84
C MET A 108 -7.87 -4.49 2.67
N VAL A 109 -7.53 -5.66 2.12
CA VAL A 109 -6.63 -5.81 0.96
C VAL A 109 -7.20 -5.09 -0.25
N THR A 110 -8.48 -5.32 -0.56
CA THR A 110 -9.14 -4.70 -1.71
C THR A 110 -9.13 -3.18 -1.58
N ASN A 111 -9.44 -2.65 -0.38
CA ASN A 111 -9.44 -1.22 -0.14
C ASN A 111 -8.04 -0.62 -0.29
N ILE A 112 -7.03 -1.21 0.36
CA ILE A 112 -5.65 -0.71 0.32
C ILE A 112 -5.10 -0.74 -1.11
N PHE A 113 -5.34 -1.80 -1.88
CA PHE A 113 -4.86 -1.90 -3.26
C PHE A 113 -5.57 -0.90 -4.19
N SER A 114 -6.85 -0.62 -3.93
CA SER A 114 -7.59 0.41 -4.66
C SER A 114 -7.06 1.81 -4.33
N GLU A 115 -6.92 2.14 -3.03
CA GLU A 115 -6.37 3.42 -2.57
C GLU A 115 -4.95 3.64 -3.10
N TYR A 116 -4.11 2.61 -3.06
CA TYR A 116 -2.76 2.64 -3.64
C TYR A 116 -2.77 3.01 -5.13
N LYS A 117 -3.59 2.33 -5.94
CA LYS A 117 -3.68 2.58 -7.39
C LYS A 117 -4.15 4.00 -7.69
N GLU A 118 -5.15 4.48 -6.97
CA GLU A 118 -5.67 5.84 -7.17
C GLU A 118 -4.67 6.90 -6.73
N LEU A 119 -3.99 6.72 -5.59
CA LEU A 119 -2.97 7.64 -5.12
C LEU A 119 -1.77 7.69 -6.08
N LYS A 120 -1.32 6.54 -6.59
CA LYS A 120 -0.28 6.47 -7.62
C LYS A 120 -0.68 7.30 -8.84
N LYS A 121 -1.91 7.12 -9.37
CA LYS A 121 -2.42 7.92 -10.50
C LYS A 121 -2.39 9.41 -10.18
N LYS A 122 -2.90 9.82 -9.01
CA LYS A 122 -2.90 11.24 -8.59
C LYS A 122 -1.49 11.82 -8.60
N ILE A 123 -0.51 11.11 -8.03
CA ILE A 123 0.89 11.54 -7.97
C ILE A 123 1.44 11.73 -9.39
N PHE A 124 1.32 10.72 -10.27
CA PHE A 124 1.83 10.84 -11.64
C PHE A 124 1.13 11.94 -12.44
N SER A 125 -0.19 12.07 -12.31
CA SER A 125 -0.94 13.17 -12.96
C SER A 125 -0.51 14.53 -12.44
N PHE A 126 -0.23 14.66 -11.14
CA PHE A 126 0.30 15.89 -10.56
C PHE A 126 1.68 16.26 -11.15
N LEU A 127 2.59 15.29 -11.19
CA LEU A 127 3.96 15.48 -11.72
C LEU A 127 4.00 15.79 -13.23
N GLN A 128 3.03 15.28 -14.00
CA GLN A 128 2.94 15.51 -15.44
C GLN A 128 2.33 16.87 -15.81
N LYS A 129 1.66 17.57 -14.88
CA LYS A 129 1.11 18.90 -15.17
C LYS A 129 2.28 19.84 -15.49
N PRO A 130 2.29 20.52 -16.65
CA PRO A 130 3.30 21.54 -16.94
C PRO A 130 3.11 22.70 -15.96
N HIS A 131 3.89 22.71 -14.89
CA HIS A 131 4.00 23.86 -14.01
C HIS A 131 4.79 24.88 -14.80
N SER A 132 4.10 25.85 -15.39
CA SER A 132 4.61 26.75 -16.42
C SER A 132 6.03 27.23 -16.12
N GLN A 133 7.02 26.66 -16.81
CA GLN A 133 8.31 27.30 -17.04
C GLN A 133 8.08 28.45 -18.03
N ASN A 134 7.45 29.53 -17.58
CA ASN A 134 7.47 30.81 -18.30
C ASN A 134 8.21 31.80 -17.41
N GLY A 135 9.54 31.76 -17.50
CA GLY A 135 10.39 32.64 -16.72
C GLY A 135 11.71 33.03 -17.36
N LEU A 136 12.11 32.53 -18.55
CA LEU A 136 13.37 32.95 -19.20
C LEU A 136 13.34 32.74 -20.74
N ALA A 137 12.54 33.52 -21.48
CA ALA A 137 12.74 33.69 -22.92
C ALA A 137 11.96 34.89 -23.51
N THR A 138 12.04 36.07 -22.89
CA THR A 138 11.55 37.30 -23.54
C THR A 138 12.25 38.50 -22.94
N ASN A 139 13.50 38.72 -23.34
CA ASN A 139 14.17 40.02 -23.38
C ASN A 139 15.67 39.78 -23.55
N MET A 140 16.09 39.45 -24.77
CA MET A 140 17.39 39.87 -25.30
C MET A 140 17.45 39.34 -26.73
N LEU A 141 17.29 40.26 -27.68
CA LEU A 141 17.95 40.33 -29.00
C LEU A 141 17.02 41.10 -29.94
N PHE A 142 17.02 42.42 -29.82
CA PHE A 142 17.08 43.38 -30.93
C PHE A 142 17.23 44.79 -30.33
N PRO A 143 18.43 45.38 -30.31
CA PRO A 143 18.59 46.82 -30.41
C PRO A 143 18.79 47.22 -31.88
N ASN A 144 18.21 48.37 -32.23
CA ASN A 144 18.31 49.07 -33.52
C ASN A 144 19.74 49.31 -33.98
#